data_AF-A0A946C4S3-F1
#
_entry.id   AF-A0A946C4S3-F1
#
_cell.length_a   1.000
_cell.length_b   1.000
_cell.length_c   1.000
_cell.angle_alpha   90.00
_cell.angle_beta   90.00
_cell.angle_gamma   90.00
#
_symmetry.space_group_name_H-M   'P 1'
#
loop_
_entity.id
_entity.type
_entity.pdbx_description
1 polymer ?
#
loop_
_entity_poly.entity_id
_entity_poly.type
_entity_poly.pdbx_seq_one_letter_code
_entity_poly.pdbx_strand_id
1 'polypeptide(L)'
;FPVQFNKAIVGKNAFAHEAGIHQDGMLKNRETYEIMTPESVGVKKTSLVMGKHSGRHAFKEKLNDLGYADVTDDVIQTAFGKFKILADKKKHVYDDDIMALVDDSLITDNQVNAISLKSLKVFAGTGEPQRADMTLDVYGEVKKTSETGDGPVDAIFKCIKVLYPHDVKLQLYQVHAVTEGTDAQATVSVRIEEKGKTTVGQAADTDTLVASANAYLSALNKMIIKRSKSAPMEPVNQKVRGI
;
A
#
# COMPACT_ATOMS: atom_id res chain seq x y z
N PHE A 1 -25.23 13.11 -15.84
CA PHE A 1 -24.54 12.30 -16.87
C PHE A 1 -23.08 12.18 -16.50
N PRO A 2 -22.45 10.99 -16.63
CA PRO A 2 -21.01 10.86 -16.41
C PRO A 2 -20.24 11.65 -17.49
N VAL A 3 -19.26 12.44 -17.07
CA VAL A 3 -18.38 13.21 -17.96
C VAL A 3 -17.29 12.28 -18.49
N GLN A 4 -17.05 12.30 -19.80
CA GLN A 4 -15.96 11.53 -20.42
C GLN A 4 -14.60 12.01 -19.88
N PHE A 5 -13.67 11.09 -19.66
CA PHE A 5 -12.38 11.40 -19.03
C PHE A 5 -11.54 12.38 -19.86
N ASN A 6 -11.62 12.28 -21.18
CA ASN A 6 -10.94 13.13 -22.16
C ASN A 6 -11.79 14.33 -22.62
N LYS A 7 -12.92 14.62 -21.95
CA LYS A 7 -13.70 15.82 -22.27
C LYS A 7 -12.84 17.06 -22.06
N ALA A 8 -12.78 17.93 -23.06
CA ALA A 8 -12.02 19.19 -22.95
C ALA A 8 -12.46 19.98 -21.70
N ILE A 9 -11.49 20.60 -21.03
CA ILE A 9 -11.64 21.49 -19.87
C ILE A 9 -12.08 20.78 -18.59
N VAL A 10 -13.11 19.92 -18.63
CA VAL A 10 -13.77 19.36 -17.43
C VAL A 10 -13.55 17.86 -17.25
N GLY A 11 -12.91 17.20 -18.21
CA GLY A 11 -12.61 15.77 -18.12
C GLY A 11 -11.53 15.48 -17.07
N LYS A 12 -11.60 14.30 -16.44
CA LYS A 12 -10.62 13.85 -15.44
C LYS A 12 -9.16 13.92 -15.93
N ASN A 13 -8.93 13.75 -17.24
CA ASN A 13 -7.61 13.76 -17.84
C ASN A 13 -7.17 15.15 -18.33
N ALA A 14 -8.01 16.19 -18.20
CA ALA A 14 -7.69 17.53 -18.71
C ALA A 14 -6.48 18.19 -18.02
N PHE A 15 -6.21 17.81 -16.77
CA PHE A 15 -5.08 18.27 -15.96
C PHE A 15 -4.22 17.10 -15.45
N ALA A 16 -4.15 16.04 -16.24
CA ALA A 16 -3.37 14.84 -15.91
C ALA A 16 -2.11 14.76 -16.79
N HIS A 17 -0.94 14.62 -16.16
CA HIS A 17 0.34 14.52 -16.86
C HIS A 17 1.02 13.19 -16.56
N GLU A 18 1.27 12.39 -17.60
CA GLU A 18 1.93 11.08 -17.50
C GLU A 18 3.33 11.06 -18.13
N ALA A 19 3.49 11.70 -19.31
CA ALA A 19 4.76 11.72 -20.01
C ALA A 19 5.83 12.45 -19.17
N GLY A 20 7.00 11.83 -18.97
CA GLY A 20 8.04 12.38 -18.10
C GLY A 20 8.48 13.79 -18.48
N ILE A 21 8.56 14.10 -19.78
CA ILE A 21 8.87 15.45 -20.26
C ILE A 21 7.76 16.47 -19.92
N HIS A 22 6.50 16.05 -19.92
CA HIS A 22 5.38 16.92 -19.55
C HIS A 22 5.35 17.15 -18.04
N GLN A 23 5.60 16.10 -17.26
CA GLN A 23 5.71 16.19 -15.81
C GLN A 23 6.86 17.13 -15.41
N ASP A 24 8.05 16.97 -16.00
CA ASP A 24 9.21 17.81 -15.73
C ASP A 24 8.97 19.29 -16.12
N GLY A 25 8.43 19.53 -17.31
CA GLY A 25 8.13 20.89 -17.74
C GLY A 25 7.04 21.57 -16.89
N MET A 26 5.97 20.84 -16.53
CA MET A 26 4.90 21.35 -15.66
C MET A 26 5.41 21.67 -14.24
N LEU A 27 6.28 20.82 -13.68
CA LEU A 27 6.87 21.04 -12.36
C LEU A 27 7.81 22.25 -12.33
N LYS A 28 8.50 22.55 -13.44
CA LYS A 28 9.35 23.75 -13.58
C LYS A 28 8.55 25.02 -13.86
N ASN A 29 7.58 24.95 -14.76
CA ASN A 29 6.65 26.02 -15.08
C ASN A 29 5.31 25.45 -15.56
N ARG A 30 4.26 25.61 -14.75
CA ARG A 30 2.92 25.06 -15.04
C ARG A 30 2.33 25.53 -16.36
N GLU A 31 2.59 26.79 -16.75
CA GLU A 31 2.07 27.39 -17.99
C GLU A 31 2.59 26.70 -19.26
N THR A 32 3.64 25.88 -19.15
CA THR A 32 4.19 25.11 -20.27
C THR A 32 3.16 24.13 -20.85
N TYR A 33 2.29 23.56 -20.00
CA TYR A 33 1.30 22.56 -20.40
C TYR A 33 -0.11 22.82 -19.87
N GLU A 34 -0.27 23.73 -18.90
CA GLU A 34 -1.57 24.12 -18.35
C GLU A 34 -1.88 25.58 -18.73
N ILE A 35 -2.73 25.77 -19.75
CA ILE A 35 -3.18 27.11 -20.19
C ILE A 35 -4.10 27.80 -19.15
N MET A 36 -4.69 27.02 -18.25
CA MET A 36 -5.54 27.47 -17.16
C MET A 36 -5.31 26.59 -15.94
N THR A 37 -5.65 27.09 -14.76
CA THR A 37 -5.50 26.31 -13.53
C THR A 37 -6.64 25.31 -13.38
N PRO A 38 -6.40 24.11 -12.83
CA PRO A 38 -7.46 23.15 -12.50
C PRO A 38 -8.59 23.79 -11.67
N GLU A 39 -8.22 24.64 -10.71
CA GLU A 39 -9.13 25.26 -9.76
C GLU A 39 -10.10 26.22 -10.44
N SER A 40 -9.69 26.87 -11.53
CA SER A 40 -10.55 27.79 -12.32
C SER A 40 -11.77 27.11 -12.94
N VAL A 41 -11.74 25.78 -13.06
CA VAL A 41 -12.82 24.96 -13.64
C VAL A 41 -13.36 23.92 -12.66
N GLY A 42 -13.11 24.11 -11.36
CA GLY A 42 -13.65 23.26 -10.29
C GLY A 42 -12.90 21.93 -10.08
N VAL A 43 -11.71 21.77 -10.68
CA VAL A 43 -10.82 20.62 -10.42
C VAL A 43 -9.86 20.99 -9.29
N LYS A 44 -9.70 20.13 -8.28
CA LYS A 44 -8.96 20.48 -7.06
C LYS A 44 -7.48 20.76 -7.25
N LYS A 45 -6.82 19.99 -8.12
CA LYS A 45 -5.39 20.09 -8.41
C LYS A 45 -5.04 19.31 -9.66
N THR A 46 -3.85 19.58 -10.18
CA THR A 46 -3.17 18.79 -11.22
C THR A 46 -2.90 17.38 -10.72
N SER A 47 -3.04 16.40 -11.62
CA SER A 47 -2.77 15.00 -11.33
C SER A 47 -1.48 14.54 -12.03
N LEU A 48 -0.44 14.24 -11.26
CA LEU A 48 0.73 13.54 -11.78
C LEU A 48 0.45 12.04 -11.85
N VAL A 49 0.26 11.52 -13.06
CA VAL A 49 0.05 10.09 -13.30
C VAL A 49 1.39 9.38 -13.31
N MET A 50 1.60 8.45 -12.38
CA MET A 50 2.86 7.71 -12.28
C MET A 50 2.84 6.54 -13.25
N GLY A 51 3.73 6.59 -14.25
CA GLY A 51 3.87 5.55 -15.27
C GLY A 51 5.33 5.29 -15.63
N LYS A 52 5.57 4.39 -16.59
CA LYS A 52 6.92 3.99 -16.98
C LYS A 52 7.78 5.15 -17.49
N HIS A 53 7.19 6.24 -17.92
CA HIS A 53 7.91 7.43 -18.39
C HIS A 53 8.16 8.47 -17.30
N SER A 54 7.62 8.28 -16.10
CA SER A 54 7.80 9.23 -15.00
C SER A 54 9.25 9.29 -14.55
N GLY A 55 9.75 10.51 -14.37
CA GLY A 55 11.10 10.80 -13.91
C GLY A 55 11.22 10.85 -12.39
N ARG A 56 12.45 10.85 -11.88
CA ARG A 56 12.75 10.90 -10.44
C ARG A 56 12.15 12.13 -9.75
N HIS A 57 12.14 13.29 -10.42
CA HIS A 57 11.57 14.52 -9.86
C HIS A 57 10.06 14.39 -9.62
N ALA A 58 9.30 13.92 -10.63
CA ALA A 58 7.88 13.68 -10.49
C ALA A 58 7.55 12.59 -9.45
N PHE A 59 8.40 11.56 -9.34
CA PHE A 59 8.28 10.55 -8.30
C PHE A 59 8.48 11.15 -6.89
N LYS A 60 9.51 12.00 -6.71
CA LYS A 60 9.75 12.69 -5.42
C LYS A 60 8.58 13.61 -5.03
N GLU A 61 8.06 14.39 -5.97
CA GLU A 61 6.86 15.21 -5.72
C GLU A 61 5.65 14.35 -5.34
N LYS A 62 5.47 13.20 -6.01
CA LYS A 62 4.42 12.25 -5.65
C LYS A 62 4.58 11.69 -4.24
N LEU A 63 5.81 11.42 -3.79
CA LEU A 63 6.09 10.99 -2.42
C LEU A 63 5.73 12.06 -1.39
N ASN A 64 6.07 13.33 -1.66
CA ASN A 64 5.68 14.45 -0.81
C ASN A 64 4.14 14.53 -0.67
N ASP A 65 3.43 14.42 -1.80
CA ASP A 65 1.96 14.38 -1.87
C ASP A 65 1.34 13.24 -1.05
N LEU A 66 2.08 12.13 -0.90
CA LEU A 66 1.68 10.94 -0.13
C LEU A 66 2.12 10.99 1.35
N GLY A 67 2.74 12.08 1.79
CA GLY A 67 3.17 12.28 3.18
C GLY A 67 4.58 11.73 3.50
N TYR A 68 5.40 11.47 2.48
CA TYR A 68 6.79 11.00 2.62
C TYR A 68 7.81 12.13 2.40
N ALA A 69 7.51 13.34 2.88
CA ALA A 69 8.34 14.53 2.67
C ALA A 69 9.75 14.42 3.30
N ASP A 70 9.88 13.66 4.38
CA ASP A 70 11.13 13.54 5.17
C ASP A 70 11.97 12.30 4.79
N VAL A 71 11.69 11.66 3.65
CA VAL A 71 12.45 10.48 3.20
C VAL A 71 13.79 10.89 2.58
N THR A 72 14.86 10.19 2.94
CA THR A 72 16.21 10.47 2.45
C THR A 72 16.37 10.18 0.96
N ASP A 73 17.31 10.86 0.31
CA ASP A 73 17.54 10.75 -1.14
C ASP A 73 17.94 9.32 -1.56
N ASP A 74 18.63 8.58 -0.69
CA ASP A 74 19.00 7.17 -0.86
C ASP A 74 17.77 6.26 -0.91
N VAL A 75 16.84 6.42 0.04
CA VAL A 75 15.59 5.64 0.07
C VAL A 75 14.74 5.96 -1.16
N ILE A 76 14.69 7.24 -1.57
CA ILE A 76 14.03 7.66 -2.81
C ILE A 76 14.67 6.97 -4.02
N GLN A 77 16.01 6.88 -4.08
CA GLN A 77 16.72 6.20 -5.17
C GLN A 77 16.39 4.70 -5.23
N THR A 78 16.41 4.01 -4.09
CA THR A 78 16.05 2.59 -4.04
C THR A 78 14.59 2.37 -4.43
N ALA A 79 13.66 3.14 -3.86
CA ALA A 79 12.24 3.04 -4.17
C ALA A 79 11.94 3.38 -5.64
N PHE A 80 12.61 4.39 -6.20
CA PHE A 80 12.47 4.78 -7.60
C PHE A 80 12.93 3.66 -8.55
N GLY A 81 14.06 2.99 -8.25
CA GLY A 81 14.51 1.83 -9.03
C GLY A 81 13.47 0.71 -9.06
N LYS A 82 12.88 0.37 -7.91
CA LYS A 82 11.79 -0.61 -7.83
C LYS A 82 10.53 -0.14 -8.56
N PHE A 83 10.19 1.15 -8.47
CA PHE A 83 9.05 1.76 -9.16
C PHE A 83 9.19 1.61 -10.68
N LYS A 84 10.38 1.81 -11.24
CA LYS A 84 10.62 1.63 -12.69
C LYS A 84 10.33 0.21 -13.14
N ILE A 85 10.80 -0.79 -12.38
CA ILE A 85 10.53 -2.20 -12.66
C ILE A 85 9.03 -2.51 -12.59
N LEU A 86 8.33 -1.94 -11.60
CA LEU A 86 6.89 -2.13 -11.45
C LEU A 86 6.10 -1.47 -12.60
N ALA A 87 6.48 -0.25 -12.96
CA ALA A 87 5.83 0.52 -14.03
C ALA A 87 6.03 -0.10 -15.42
N ASP A 88 7.11 -0.85 -15.63
CA ASP A 88 7.31 -1.62 -16.87
C ASP A 88 6.36 -2.83 -16.96
N LYS A 89 5.98 -3.41 -15.81
CA LYS A 89 5.09 -4.59 -15.75
C LYS A 89 3.61 -4.22 -15.69
N LYS A 90 3.28 -3.07 -15.09
CA LYS A 90 1.91 -2.67 -14.77
C LYS A 90 1.51 -1.44 -15.59
N LYS A 91 0.38 -1.52 -16.29
CA LYS A 91 -0.15 -0.38 -17.09
C LYS A 91 -0.42 0.86 -16.24
N HIS A 92 -0.86 0.67 -15.00
CA HIS A 92 -1.13 1.75 -14.05
C HIS A 92 -0.48 1.42 -12.71
N VAL A 93 0.36 2.32 -12.21
CA VAL A 93 0.93 2.26 -10.86
C VAL A 93 0.10 3.17 -9.98
N TYR A 94 -0.48 2.60 -8.91
CA TYR A 94 -1.34 3.33 -7.98
C TYR A 94 -0.53 3.88 -6.80
N ASP A 95 -1.11 4.84 -6.09
CA ASP A 95 -0.50 5.45 -4.92
C ASP A 95 -0.10 4.40 -3.87
N ASP A 96 -0.93 3.37 -3.66
CA ASP A 96 -0.62 2.26 -2.74
C ASP A 96 0.60 1.44 -3.17
N ASP A 97 0.77 1.24 -4.48
CA ASP A 97 1.96 0.58 -5.00
C ASP A 97 3.22 1.40 -4.64
N ILE A 98 3.15 2.73 -4.81
CA ILE A 98 4.27 3.64 -4.52
C ILE A 98 4.58 3.66 -3.02
N MET A 99 3.57 3.78 -2.17
CA MET A 99 3.72 3.75 -0.72
C MET A 99 4.34 2.43 -0.25
N ALA A 100 3.90 1.30 -0.82
CA ALA A 100 4.45 -0.01 -0.50
C ALA A 100 5.95 -0.10 -0.82
N LEU A 101 6.39 0.42 -1.97
CA LEU A 101 7.80 0.43 -2.38
C LEU A 101 8.70 1.25 -1.45
N VAL A 102 8.18 2.36 -0.94
CA VAL A 102 8.90 3.26 -0.02
C VAL A 102 8.96 2.63 1.35
N ASP A 103 7.82 2.14 1.86
CA ASP A 103 7.76 1.42 3.13
C ASP A 103 8.75 0.23 3.13
N ASP A 104 8.80 -0.55 2.06
CA ASP A 104 9.75 -1.66 1.90
C ASP A 104 11.21 -1.22 1.90
N SER A 105 11.49 -0.01 1.40
CA SER A 105 12.85 0.54 1.33
C SER A 105 13.27 1.19 2.67
N LEU A 106 12.31 1.65 3.47
CA LEU A 106 12.50 2.12 4.85
C LEU A 106 12.67 0.97 5.86
N ILE A 107 12.31 -0.26 5.46
CA ILE A 107 12.50 -1.49 6.23
C ILE A 107 13.85 -2.08 5.82
N THR A 108 14.92 -1.47 6.33
CA THR A 108 16.28 -2.01 6.22
C THR A 108 16.57 -2.86 7.47
N ASP A 109 17.07 -4.07 7.24
CA ASP A 109 17.87 -4.92 8.16
C ASP A 109 17.26 -5.65 9.37
N ASN A 110 15.97 -5.57 9.68
CA ASN A 110 15.39 -6.49 10.68
C ASN A 110 14.15 -7.18 10.14
N GLN A 111 14.36 -8.41 9.65
CA GLN A 111 13.38 -9.40 9.20
C GLN A 111 12.45 -9.88 10.33
N VAL A 112 11.92 -8.97 11.15
CA VAL A 112 10.89 -9.36 12.11
C VAL A 112 9.57 -9.39 11.36
N ASN A 113 9.32 -10.48 10.63
CA ASN A 113 7.98 -10.90 10.28
C ASN A 113 7.29 -11.34 11.57
N ALA A 114 6.88 -10.36 12.38
CA ALA A 114 6.25 -10.56 13.68
C ALA A 114 5.00 -11.45 13.56
N ILE A 115 4.31 -11.39 12.42
CA ILE A 115 3.13 -12.18 12.15
C ILE A 115 3.26 -12.81 10.77
N SER A 116 3.05 -14.13 10.67
CA SER A 116 3.03 -14.85 9.39
C SER A 116 1.87 -15.84 9.31
N LEU A 117 1.30 -15.99 8.10
CA LEU A 117 0.22 -16.95 7.84
C LEU A 117 0.79 -18.36 7.74
N LYS A 118 0.22 -19.31 8.50
CA LYS A 118 0.55 -20.75 8.40
C LYS A 118 -0.54 -21.55 7.70
N SER A 119 -1.80 -21.22 7.96
CA SER A 119 -2.93 -21.92 7.34
C SER A 119 -4.15 -21.00 7.31
N LEU A 120 -4.90 -21.09 6.21
CA LEU A 120 -6.17 -20.43 6.03
C LEU A 120 -7.14 -21.43 5.37
N LYS A 121 -8.32 -21.59 5.94
CA LYS A 121 -9.46 -22.26 5.31
C LYS A 121 -10.65 -21.31 5.36
N VAL A 122 -11.31 -21.11 4.23
CA VAL A 122 -12.46 -20.21 4.13
C VAL A 122 -13.67 -20.97 3.63
N PHE A 123 -14.80 -20.75 4.29
CA PHE A 123 -16.11 -21.25 3.92
C PHE A 123 -16.93 -20.07 3.43
N ALA A 124 -17.21 -20.04 2.13
CA ALA A 124 -17.98 -18.99 1.50
C ALA A 124 -19.18 -19.57 0.75
N GLY A 125 -20.30 -18.84 0.75
CA GLY A 125 -21.54 -19.23 0.10
C GLY A 125 -22.56 -18.10 0.16
N THR A 126 -23.71 -18.29 -0.49
CA THR A 126 -24.83 -17.34 -0.44
C THR A 126 -25.80 -17.72 0.67
N GLY A 127 -26.15 -16.78 1.55
CA GLY A 127 -27.24 -16.90 2.54
C GLY A 127 -26.83 -17.20 3.97
N GLU A 128 -25.61 -17.69 4.21
CA GLU A 128 -25.06 -17.94 5.56
C GLU A 128 -23.86 -17.03 5.82
N PRO A 129 -23.55 -16.69 7.10
CA PRO A 129 -22.33 -15.99 7.45
C PRO A 129 -21.11 -16.77 6.97
N GLN A 130 -20.18 -16.10 6.29
CA GLN A 130 -18.96 -16.73 5.82
C GLN A 130 -18.00 -16.89 6.98
N ARG A 131 -17.23 -17.98 6.98
CA ARG A 131 -16.36 -18.37 8.09
C ARG A 131 -14.93 -18.53 7.60
N ALA A 132 -13.96 -18.14 8.44
CA ALA A 132 -12.55 -18.41 8.23
C ALA A 132 -11.98 -19.17 9.43
N ASP A 133 -11.25 -20.26 9.17
CA ASP A 133 -10.39 -20.91 10.15
C ASP A 133 -8.94 -20.51 9.81
N MET A 134 -8.23 -19.92 10.78
CA MET A 134 -6.91 -19.34 10.55
C MET A 134 -5.89 -19.81 11.58
N THR A 135 -4.68 -20.10 11.10
CA THR A 135 -3.49 -20.30 11.94
C THR A 135 -2.43 -19.25 11.58
N LEU A 136 -2.03 -18.45 12.56
CA LEU A 136 -0.93 -17.50 12.45
C LEU A 136 0.23 -17.94 13.36
N ASP A 137 1.43 -17.57 12.96
CA ASP A 137 2.61 -17.55 13.82
C ASP A 137 2.85 -16.10 14.22
N VAL A 138 2.71 -15.82 15.51
CA VAL A 138 2.77 -14.50 16.12
C VAL A 138 3.96 -14.49 17.07
N TYR A 139 5.04 -13.82 16.68
CA TYR A 139 6.33 -13.78 17.40
C TYR A 139 6.89 -15.18 17.74
N GLY A 140 6.73 -16.16 16.84
CA GLY A 140 7.17 -17.53 17.05
C GLY A 140 6.13 -18.44 17.71
N GLU A 141 5.02 -17.89 18.19
CA GLU A 141 3.93 -18.65 18.82
C GLU A 141 2.81 -18.96 17.80
N VAL A 142 2.51 -20.23 17.61
CA VAL A 142 1.44 -20.66 16.69
C VAL A 142 0.08 -20.54 17.37
N LYS A 143 -0.78 -19.67 16.85
CA LYS A 143 -2.13 -19.40 17.35
C LYS A 143 -3.18 -19.76 16.31
N LYS A 144 -4.34 -20.23 16.77
CA LYS A 144 -5.46 -20.66 15.91
C LYS A 144 -6.77 -20.06 16.37
N THR A 145 -7.62 -19.67 15.43
CA THR A 145 -8.98 -19.23 15.72
C THR A 145 -9.91 -19.54 14.56
N SER A 146 -11.20 -19.35 14.80
CA SER A 146 -12.24 -19.41 13.79
C SER A 146 -13.24 -18.29 14.02
N GLU A 147 -13.48 -17.48 12.99
CA GLU A 147 -14.40 -16.34 13.06
C GLU A 147 -15.38 -16.33 11.89
N THR A 148 -16.52 -15.69 12.13
CA THR A 148 -17.55 -15.44 11.11
C THR A 148 -17.57 -13.96 10.71
N GLY A 149 -17.93 -13.70 9.46
CA GLY A 149 -18.02 -12.35 8.93
C GLY A 149 -19.14 -12.20 7.91
N ASP A 150 -19.38 -10.94 7.54
CA ASP A 150 -20.38 -10.58 6.52
C ASP A 150 -19.92 -10.99 5.11
N GLY A 151 -18.64 -11.37 4.99
CA GLY A 151 -18.01 -11.90 3.80
C GLY A 151 -16.73 -12.68 4.16
N PRO A 152 -16.15 -13.41 3.19
CA PRO A 152 -14.94 -14.21 3.43
C PRO A 152 -13.75 -13.34 3.87
N VAL A 153 -13.59 -12.15 3.27
CA VAL A 153 -12.52 -11.20 3.64
C VAL A 153 -12.72 -10.63 5.03
N ASP A 154 -13.97 -10.32 5.42
CA ASP A 154 -14.29 -9.84 6.77
C ASP A 154 -13.99 -10.92 7.82
N ALA A 155 -14.36 -12.18 7.58
CA ALA A 155 -14.02 -13.30 8.45
C ALA A 155 -12.50 -13.47 8.63
N ILE A 156 -11.73 -13.33 7.54
CA ILE A 156 -10.26 -13.35 7.57
C ILE A 156 -9.72 -12.22 8.47
N PHE A 157 -10.20 -10.98 8.29
CA PHE A 157 -9.70 -9.84 9.06
C PHE A 157 -10.09 -9.93 10.54
N LYS A 158 -11.28 -10.47 10.86
CA LYS A 158 -11.69 -10.78 12.24
C LYS A 158 -10.78 -11.83 12.87
N CYS A 159 -10.46 -12.91 12.16
CA CYS A 159 -9.47 -13.90 12.62
C CYS A 159 -8.12 -13.25 12.96
N ILE A 160 -7.60 -12.39 12.07
CA ILE A 160 -6.33 -11.67 12.31
C ILE A 160 -6.43 -10.81 13.57
N LYS A 161 -7.54 -10.09 13.76
CA LYS A 161 -7.76 -9.25 14.94
C LYS A 161 -7.85 -10.04 16.24
N VAL A 162 -8.45 -11.24 16.23
CA VAL A 162 -8.49 -12.12 17.41
C VAL A 162 -7.11 -12.70 17.73
N LEU A 163 -6.38 -13.15 16.71
CA LEU A 163 -5.05 -13.76 16.88
C LEU A 163 -3.97 -12.75 17.26
N TYR A 164 -4.12 -11.51 16.80
CA TYR A 164 -3.27 -10.38 17.17
C TYR A 164 -4.15 -9.15 17.41
N PRO A 165 -4.57 -8.88 18.66
CA PRO A 165 -5.38 -7.70 18.99
C PRO A 165 -4.69 -6.38 18.62
N HIS A 166 -5.40 -5.51 17.89
CA HIS A 166 -4.91 -4.20 17.45
C HIS A 166 -6.06 -3.23 17.15
N ASP A 167 -5.76 -1.93 17.13
CA ASP A 167 -6.73 -0.82 16.95
C ASP A 167 -6.57 -0.08 15.61
N VAL A 168 -6.08 -0.77 14.58
CA VAL A 168 -5.92 -0.18 13.25
C VAL A 168 -7.28 -0.06 12.53
N LYS A 169 -7.42 0.99 11.72
CA LYS A 169 -8.58 1.21 10.84
C LYS A 169 -8.20 0.80 9.42
N LEU A 170 -9.05 0.01 8.78
CA LEU A 170 -8.92 -0.30 7.36
C LEU A 170 -9.36 0.91 6.53
N GLN A 171 -8.43 1.53 5.82
CA GLN A 171 -8.70 2.69 4.95
C GLN A 171 -9.00 2.26 3.52
N LEU A 172 -8.27 1.25 3.02
CA LEU A 172 -8.44 0.74 1.66
C LEU A 172 -8.24 -0.77 1.63
N TYR A 173 -9.12 -1.42 0.89
CA TYR A 173 -8.95 -2.79 0.42
C TYR A 173 -9.21 -2.80 -1.08
N GLN A 174 -8.23 -3.25 -1.86
CA GLN A 174 -8.32 -3.26 -3.32
C GLN A 174 -7.72 -4.53 -3.91
N VAL A 175 -8.45 -5.14 -4.84
CA VAL A 175 -8.03 -6.34 -5.57
C VAL A 175 -7.82 -5.97 -7.04
N HIS A 176 -6.68 -6.38 -7.59
CA HIS A 176 -6.34 -6.23 -9.00
C HIS A 176 -6.01 -7.59 -9.60
N ALA A 177 -6.60 -7.92 -10.73
CA ALA A 177 -6.13 -9.02 -11.56
C ALA A 177 -4.79 -8.62 -12.21
N VAL A 178 -3.80 -9.50 -12.14
CA VAL A 178 -2.46 -9.29 -12.72
C VAL A 178 -2.41 -9.75 -14.17
N THR A 179 -3.09 -10.85 -14.50
CA THR A 179 -3.06 -11.48 -15.83
C THR A 179 -4.43 -11.93 -16.29
N GLU A 180 -4.53 -12.28 -17.57
CA GLU A 180 -5.70 -12.94 -18.17
C GLU A 180 -5.53 -14.46 -18.09
N GLY A 181 -6.63 -15.21 -18.02
CA GLY A 181 -6.61 -16.67 -17.91
C GLY A 181 -7.18 -17.19 -16.58
N THR A 182 -7.41 -18.49 -16.50
CA THR A 182 -7.94 -19.16 -15.29
C THR A 182 -6.91 -19.31 -14.17
N ASP A 183 -5.64 -19.05 -14.47
CA ASP A 183 -4.48 -19.01 -13.56
C ASP A 183 -4.08 -17.58 -13.17
N ALA A 184 -4.96 -16.61 -13.42
CA ALA A 184 -4.71 -15.21 -13.13
C ALA A 184 -4.38 -15.00 -11.65
N GLN A 185 -3.22 -14.39 -11.38
CA GLN A 185 -2.86 -13.97 -10.03
C GLN A 185 -3.65 -12.72 -9.65
N ALA A 186 -4.13 -12.70 -8.41
CA ALA A 186 -4.70 -11.51 -7.79
C ALA A 186 -3.62 -10.80 -6.97
N THR A 187 -3.40 -9.52 -7.25
CA THR A 187 -2.65 -8.62 -6.35
C THR A 187 -3.65 -7.90 -5.47
N VAL A 188 -3.49 -8.04 -4.16
CA VAL A 188 -4.31 -7.36 -3.16
C VAL A 188 -3.46 -6.29 -2.46
N SER A 189 -4.04 -5.10 -2.33
CA SER A 189 -3.47 -3.98 -1.57
C SER A 189 -4.37 -3.65 -0.39
N VAL A 190 -3.76 -3.53 0.79
CA VAL A 190 -4.42 -3.17 2.03
C VAL A 190 -3.72 -1.96 2.63
N ARG A 191 -4.48 -0.88 2.86
CA ARG A 191 -4.02 0.31 3.59
C ARG A 191 -4.70 0.35 4.95
N ILE A 192 -3.90 0.39 6.00
CA ILE A 192 -4.37 0.57 7.37
C ILE A 192 -3.84 1.88 7.96
N GLU A 193 -4.59 2.43 8.90
CA GLU A 193 -4.23 3.62 9.65
C GLU A 193 -4.32 3.37 11.16
N GLU A 194 -3.34 3.87 11.90
CA GLU A 194 -3.39 3.94 13.36
C GLU A 194 -2.78 5.26 13.83
N LYS A 195 -3.51 6.02 14.65
CA LYS A 195 -3.05 7.27 15.27
C LYS A 195 -2.43 8.24 14.24
N GLY A 196 -3.08 8.40 13.08
CA GLY A 196 -2.63 9.28 11.99
C GLY A 196 -1.45 8.73 11.17
N LYS A 197 -0.95 7.53 11.47
CA LYS A 197 0.08 6.85 10.67
C LYS A 197 -0.57 5.83 9.77
N THR A 198 -0.20 5.83 8.50
CA THR A 198 -0.64 4.84 7.51
C THR A 198 0.49 3.87 7.18
N THR A 199 0.12 2.63 6.85
CA THR A 199 1.00 1.64 6.21
C THR A 199 0.24 0.91 5.11
N VAL A 200 0.97 0.49 4.07
CA VAL A 200 0.41 -0.28 2.96
C VAL A 200 1.09 -1.64 2.86
N GLY A 201 0.28 -2.69 2.89
CA GLY A 201 0.69 -4.06 2.61
C GLY A 201 0.15 -4.52 1.26
N GLN A 202 0.99 -5.27 0.54
CA GLN A 202 0.62 -5.90 -0.73
C GLN A 202 1.00 -7.36 -0.72
N ALA A 203 0.20 -8.18 -1.39
CA ALA A 203 0.52 -9.57 -1.67
C ALA A 203 -0.12 -9.99 -3.00
N ALA A 204 0.55 -10.90 -3.70
CA ALA A 204 0.04 -11.52 -4.91
C ALA A 204 -0.05 -13.02 -4.72
N ASP A 205 -1.17 -13.62 -5.11
CA ASP A 205 -1.42 -15.05 -5.01
C ASP A 205 -2.47 -15.46 -6.07
N THR A 206 -2.50 -16.73 -6.47
CA THR A 206 -3.57 -17.25 -7.33
C THR A 206 -4.90 -17.33 -6.57
N ASP A 207 -4.84 -17.51 -5.23
CA ASP A 207 -5.99 -17.39 -4.34
C ASP A 207 -6.11 -15.96 -3.80
N THR A 208 -7.15 -15.24 -4.23
CA THR A 208 -7.42 -13.87 -3.81
C THR A 208 -7.59 -13.73 -2.29
N LEU A 209 -8.10 -14.75 -1.60
CA LEU A 209 -8.31 -14.73 -0.15
C LEU A 209 -7.00 -14.89 0.60
N VAL A 210 -6.09 -15.74 0.10
CA VAL A 210 -4.72 -15.85 0.63
C VAL A 210 -3.95 -14.55 0.41
N ALA A 211 -4.02 -13.96 -0.79
CA ALA A 211 -3.44 -12.65 -1.06
C ALA A 211 -4.03 -11.58 -0.13
N SER A 212 -5.33 -11.62 0.15
CA SER A 212 -5.98 -10.67 1.06
C SER A 212 -5.44 -10.77 2.49
N ALA A 213 -5.29 -11.99 3.01
CA ALA A 213 -4.71 -12.21 4.34
C ALA A 213 -3.26 -11.72 4.40
N ASN A 214 -2.43 -12.12 3.44
CA ASN A 214 -1.01 -11.75 3.41
C ASN A 214 -0.80 -10.23 3.22
N ALA A 215 -1.63 -9.57 2.41
CA ALA A 215 -1.57 -8.11 2.27
C ALA A 215 -1.88 -7.39 3.59
N TYR A 216 -2.89 -7.85 4.33
CA TYR A 216 -3.22 -7.30 5.65
C TYR A 216 -2.10 -7.53 6.67
N LEU A 217 -1.56 -8.76 6.74
CA LEU A 217 -0.45 -9.09 7.63
C LEU A 217 0.81 -8.29 7.29
N SER A 218 1.10 -8.08 6.01
CA SER A 218 2.19 -7.21 5.55
C SER A 218 1.98 -5.78 6.06
N ALA A 219 0.78 -5.22 5.91
CA ALA A 219 0.46 -3.88 6.40
C ALA A 219 0.64 -3.78 7.93
N LEU A 220 0.21 -4.79 8.68
CA LEU A 220 0.39 -4.89 10.14
C LEU A 220 1.86 -4.99 10.55
N ASN A 221 2.65 -5.86 9.92
CA ASN A 221 4.08 -6.00 10.22
C ASN A 221 4.81 -4.66 10.00
N LYS A 222 4.49 -3.95 8.92
CA LYS A 222 4.99 -2.59 8.68
C LYS A 222 4.57 -1.62 9.78
N MET A 223 3.31 -1.70 10.23
CA MET A 223 2.82 -0.85 11.32
C MET A 223 3.55 -1.13 12.63
N ILE A 224 3.82 -2.40 12.96
CA ILE A 224 4.59 -2.80 14.15
C ILE A 224 5.98 -2.17 14.14
N ILE A 225 6.68 -2.20 13.00
CA ILE A 225 7.98 -1.54 12.85
C ILE A 225 7.85 -0.02 12.98
N LYS A 226 6.81 0.57 12.40
CA LYS A 226 6.56 2.03 12.48
C LYS A 226 6.21 2.48 13.90
N ARG A 227 5.59 1.62 14.73
CA ARG A 227 5.38 1.83 16.16
C ARG A 227 6.70 1.87 16.93
N SER A 228 7.59 0.89 16.70
CA SER A 228 8.86 0.79 17.45
C SER A 228 9.82 1.93 17.15
N LYS A 229 9.88 2.42 15.91
CA LYS A 229 10.70 3.59 15.53
C LYS A 229 10.22 4.92 16.14
N SER A 230 9.00 4.99 16.66
CA SER A 230 8.44 6.22 17.26
C SER A 230 8.37 6.20 18.79
N ALA A 231 8.77 5.10 19.43
CA ALA A 231 9.01 5.09 20.87
C ALA A 231 10.37 5.74 21.15
N PRO A 232 10.53 6.61 22.18
CA PRO A 232 11.85 7.00 22.63
C PRO A 232 12.62 5.73 22.99
N MET A 233 13.82 5.59 22.45
CA MET A 233 14.70 4.47 22.74
C MET A 233 15.10 4.56 24.22
N GLU A 234 14.45 3.79 25.09
CA GLU A 234 14.94 3.65 26.47
C GLU A 234 16.33 3.00 26.41
N PRO A 235 17.35 3.61 27.04
CA PRO A 235 18.70 3.08 26.99
C PRO A 235 18.72 1.73 27.70
N VAL A 236 19.07 0.68 26.95
CA VAL A 236 19.36 -0.65 27.47
C VAL A 236 20.52 -0.52 28.46
N ASN A 237 20.19 -0.54 29.75
CA ASN A 237 21.19 -0.48 30.81
C ASN A 237 21.92 -1.83 30.85
N GLN A 238 23.07 -1.88 30.18
CA GLN A 238 23.98 -3.02 30.20
C GLN A 238 24.53 -3.16 31.62
N LYS A 239 23.91 -4.03 32.44
CA LYS A 239 24.52 -4.49 33.69
C LYS A 239 25.79 -5.26 33.34
N VAL A 240 26.92 -4.57 33.47
CA VAL A 240 28.25 -5.18 33.50
C VAL A 240 28.27 -6.16 34.68
N ARG A 241 28.36 -7.46 34.38
CA ARG A 241 28.70 -8.48 35.38
C ARG A 241 30.19 -8.33 35.67
N GLY A 242 30.50 -7.86 36.88
CA GLY A 242 31.85 -7.86 37.42
C GLY A 242 32.42 -9.27 37.54
N ILE A 243 33.72 -9.36 37.35
CA ILE A 243 34.59 -10.49 37.73
C ILE A 243 35.09 -10.18 39.14
#